data_AF-G9MT79-F1
#
_entry.id   AF-G9MT79-F1
#
_cell.length_a   1.000
_cell.length_b   1.000
_cell.length_c   1.000
_cell.angle_alpha   90.00
_cell.angle_beta   90.00
_cell.angle_gamma   90.00
#
_symmetry.space_group_name_H-M   'P 1'
#
loop_
_entity.id
_entity.type
_entity.pdbx_description
1 polymer ?
#
loop_
_entity_poly.entity_id
_entity_poly.type
_entity_poly.pdbx_seq_one_letter_code
_entity_poly.pdbx_strand_id
1 'polypeptide(L)'
;MHPCQQCKRLKRRCDRVLPECSLCTRTHRPCEYPPGSMPASPQAQSPQSFLPDIPINRFPATYFFDRRVFNDCHMSIERGHLPPSSVVLNGLKSTDEIRQIANKYFTSVHLWFPIINRSKFYGSFLHGSVEADIEISLLAMCMQILGSRSSNGIQAPDAGYISIRQAFMQLEQAGVLNITVLQALLLTTLYEVGNGIYPAAYLTIGNCARYAVALDLDREILNWDYNAPDWVMMEEKHRAWWAVLIL
;
A
#
# COMPACT_ATOMS: atom_id res chain seq x y z
N MET A 1 39.19 3.16 -37.23
CA MET A 1 37.90 2.43 -37.40
C MET A 1 38.00 1.43 -38.53
N HIS A 2 37.72 0.15 -38.24
CA HIS A 2 37.83 -0.93 -39.21
C HIS A 2 36.56 -1.01 -40.10
N PRO A 3 36.68 -1.39 -41.39
CA PRO A 3 35.50 -1.68 -42.22
C PRO A 3 34.71 -2.86 -41.64
N CYS A 4 33.39 -2.88 -41.82
CA CYS A 4 32.55 -4.00 -41.34
C CYS A 4 32.97 -5.32 -42.00
N GLN A 5 32.69 -6.44 -41.32
CA GLN A 5 33.10 -7.78 -41.76
C GLN A 5 32.54 -8.11 -43.15
N GLN A 6 31.32 -7.68 -43.46
CA GLN A 6 30.68 -7.95 -44.75
C GLN A 6 31.35 -7.21 -45.92
N CYS A 7 31.64 -5.92 -45.76
CA CYS A 7 32.35 -5.14 -46.79
C CYS A 7 33.81 -5.61 -46.94
N LYS A 8 34.44 -6.05 -45.84
CA LYS A 8 35.79 -6.64 -45.86
C LYS A 8 35.80 -7.96 -46.65
N ARG A 9 34.85 -8.85 -46.42
CA ARG A 9 34.70 -10.12 -47.16
C ARG A 9 34.46 -9.91 -48.65
N LEU A 10 33.64 -8.92 -49.00
CA LEU A 10 33.28 -8.61 -50.38
C LEU A 10 34.30 -7.71 -51.10
N LYS A 11 35.38 -7.29 -50.42
CA LYS A 11 36.38 -6.32 -50.92
C LYS A 11 35.74 -5.04 -51.49
N ARG A 12 34.63 -4.58 -50.90
CA ARG A 12 33.92 -3.37 -51.31
C ARG A 12 34.18 -2.22 -50.34
N ARG A 13 34.05 -0.98 -50.83
CA ARG A 13 34.24 0.24 -50.03
C ARG A 13 33.17 0.31 -48.94
N CYS A 14 33.60 0.46 -47.69
CA CYS A 14 32.74 0.64 -46.52
C CYS A 14 32.79 2.10 -46.09
N ASP A 15 31.62 2.72 -45.92
CA ASP A 15 31.41 4.08 -45.42
C ASP A 15 31.52 4.18 -43.89
N ARG A 16 31.51 3.03 -43.19
CA ARG A 16 31.85 2.89 -41.75
C ARG A 16 30.89 3.59 -40.78
N VAL A 17 29.66 3.87 -41.21
CA VAL A 17 28.58 4.39 -40.36
C VAL A 17 28.10 3.29 -39.39
N LEU A 18 27.75 3.67 -38.16
CA LEU A 18 27.15 2.83 -37.13
C LEU A 18 25.67 3.19 -36.99
N PRO A 19 24.74 2.23 -36.73
CA PRO A 19 24.97 0.80 -36.46
C PRO A 19 25.22 -0.06 -37.70
N GLU A 20 24.72 0.34 -38.88
CA GLU A 20 24.95 -0.33 -40.16
C GLU A 20 25.56 0.61 -41.19
N CYS A 21 26.40 0.09 -42.09
CA CYS A 21 26.97 0.87 -43.18
C CYS A 21 25.97 0.98 -44.35
N SER A 22 25.97 2.10 -45.08
CA SER A 22 24.99 2.39 -46.13
C SER A 22 24.90 1.31 -47.21
N LEU A 23 26.03 0.63 -47.49
CA LEU A 23 26.06 -0.48 -48.45
C LEU A 23 25.32 -1.71 -47.93
N CYS A 24 25.48 -2.06 -46.65
CA CYS A 24 24.82 -3.23 -46.05
C CYS A 24 23.32 -2.97 -45.86
N THR A 25 22.94 -1.75 -45.44
CA THR A 25 21.53 -1.34 -45.34
C THR A 25 20.82 -1.42 -46.68
N ARG A 26 21.42 -0.87 -47.75
CA ARG A 26 20.81 -0.92 -49.10
C ARG A 26 20.73 -2.33 -49.69
N THR A 27 21.61 -3.23 -49.28
CA THR A 27 21.62 -4.61 -49.78
C THR A 27 20.88 -5.58 -48.85
N HIS A 28 20.26 -5.08 -47.77
CA HIS A 28 19.59 -5.86 -46.72
C HIS A 28 20.45 -7.03 -46.23
N ARG A 29 21.74 -6.76 -45.97
CA ARG A 29 22.68 -7.77 -45.45
C ARG A 29 23.10 -7.41 -44.02
N PRO A 30 23.32 -8.42 -43.16
CA PRO A 30 23.75 -8.18 -41.79
C PRO A 30 25.12 -7.48 -41.77
N CYS A 31 25.21 -6.35 -41.09
CA CYS A 31 26.40 -5.52 -40.97
C CYS A 31 27.01 -5.63 -39.58
N GLU A 32 28.06 -6.43 -39.45
CA GLU A 32 28.73 -6.64 -38.16
C GLU A 32 30.14 -6.03 -38.16
N TYR A 33 30.47 -5.27 -37.12
CA TYR A 33 31.82 -4.74 -36.90
C TYR A 33 32.51 -5.55 -35.80
N PRO A 34 33.82 -5.85 -35.92
CA PRO A 34 34.53 -6.61 -34.90
C PRO A 34 34.51 -5.87 -33.55
N PRO A 35 34.28 -6.60 -32.44
CA PRO A 35 34.23 -6.03 -31.09
C PRO A 35 35.61 -5.48 -30.74
N GLY A 36 35.68 -4.16 -30.53
CA GLY A 36 36.93 -3.41 -30.36
C GLY A 36 37.06 -2.18 -31.27
N SER A 37 36.07 -1.89 -32.11
CA SER A 37 36.05 -0.70 -32.97
C SER A 37 34.91 0.29 -32.71
N MET A 38 34.12 0.07 -31.66
CA MET A 38 33.19 1.07 -31.13
C MET A 38 33.96 1.94 -30.13
N PRO A 39 33.97 3.28 -30.26
CA PRO A 39 34.17 4.10 -29.07
C PRO A 39 33.08 3.69 -28.10
N ALA A 40 33.46 3.38 -26.85
CA ALA A 40 32.51 3.06 -25.80
C ALA A 40 31.37 4.08 -25.90
N SER A 41 30.15 3.59 -26.11
CA SER A 41 28.96 4.41 -25.90
C SER A 41 29.19 5.12 -24.58
N PRO A 42 29.00 6.45 -24.46
CA PRO A 42 28.87 7.01 -23.13
C PRO A 42 27.75 6.19 -22.52
N GLN A 43 28.10 5.35 -21.54
CA GLN A 43 27.12 4.78 -20.66
C GLN A 43 26.31 6.00 -20.25
N ALA A 44 25.04 6.02 -20.65
CA ALA A 44 24.08 6.88 -20.00
C ALA A 44 24.04 6.36 -18.56
N GLN A 45 25.03 6.78 -17.77
CA GLN A 45 24.84 6.99 -16.36
C GLN A 45 23.69 7.99 -16.37
N SER A 46 22.49 7.46 -16.19
CA SER A 46 21.35 8.21 -15.69
C SER A 46 21.93 9.22 -14.70
N PRO A 47 21.66 10.53 -14.84
CA PRO A 47 22.07 11.46 -13.81
C PRO A 47 21.59 10.82 -12.52
N GLN A 48 22.52 10.47 -11.62
CA GLN A 48 22.17 10.13 -10.26
C GLN A 48 21.58 11.43 -9.73
N SER A 49 20.29 11.59 -9.95
CA SER A 49 19.52 12.66 -9.38
C SER A 49 19.67 12.41 -7.89
N PHE A 50 20.47 13.24 -7.23
CA PHE A 50 20.39 13.49 -5.80
C PHE A 50 19.01 14.07 -5.51
N LEU A 51 17.97 13.28 -5.76
CA LEU A 51 16.68 13.51 -5.15
C LEU A 51 16.89 13.11 -3.70
N PRO A 52 16.51 13.95 -2.72
CA PRO A 52 16.42 13.50 -1.35
C PRO A 52 15.63 12.17 -1.33
N ASP A 53 15.96 11.26 -0.40
CA ASP A 53 15.22 10.02 -0.13
C ASP A 53 13.78 10.36 0.30
N ILE A 54 12.98 10.87 -0.63
CA ILE A 54 11.55 10.99 -0.49
C ILE A 54 11.08 9.55 -0.65
N PRO A 55 10.37 8.97 0.33
CA PRO A 55 9.76 7.66 0.17
C PRO A 55 8.82 7.75 -1.04
N ILE A 56 9.27 7.24 -2.18
CA ILE A 56 8.48 7.24 -3.40
C ILE A 56 7.40 6.20 -3.20
N ASN A 57 6.15 6.65 -3.15
CA ASN A 57 5.00 5.76 -3.21
C ASN A 57 5.08 4.94 -4.52
N ARG A 58 5.31 3.63 -4.40
CA ARG A 58 5.41 2.70 -5.54
C ARG A 58 4.07 2.06 -5.89
N PHE A 59 2.96 2.58 -5.36
CA PHE A 59 1.65 2.00 -5.60
C PHE A 59 1.33 2.02 -7.11
N PRO A 60 0.98 0.86 -7.70
CA PRO A 60 0.74 0.76 -9.12
C PRO A 60 -0.56 1.47 -9.51
N ALA A 61 -0.45 2.62 -10.18
CA ALA A 61 -1.61 3.43 -10.59
C ALA A 61 -2.61 2.65 -11.48
N THR A 62 -2.13 1.66 -12.23
CA THR A 62 -2.95 0.73 -13.03
C THR A 62 -4.03 0.04 -12.20
N TYR A 63 -3.79 -0.19 -10.90
CA TYR A 63 -4.78 -0.75 -9.99
C TYR A 63 -6.09 0.05 -9.98
N PHE A 64 -6.01 1.38 -10.04
CA PHE A 64 -7.18 2.28 -10.05
C PHE A 64 -7.66 2.59 -11.45
N PHE A 65 -6.76 2.79 -12.41
CA PHE A 65 -7.11 3.23 -13.76
C PHE A 65 -7.59 2.10 -14.67
N ASP A 66 -6.95 0.91 -14.60
CA ASP A 66 -7.32 -0.24 -15.41
C ASP A 66 -7.06 -1.54 -14.65
N ARG A 67 -8.10 -1.98 -13.93
CA ARG A 67 -8.01 -3.20 -13.11
C ARG A 67 -7.80 -4.46 -13.94
N ARG A 68 -8.19 -4.47 -15.22
CA ARG A 68 -7.95 -5.61 -16.11
C ARG A 68 -6.47 -5.71 -16.42
N VAL A 69 -5.85 -4.60 -16.85
CA VAL A 69 -4.40 -4.56 -17.11
C VAL A 69 -3.60 -4.91 -15.86
N PHE A 70 -3.99 -4.40 -14.69
CA PHE A 70 -3.34 -4.77 -13.43
C PHE A 70 -3.35 -6.30 -13.19
N ASN A 71 -4.50 -6.95 -13.41
CA ASN A 71 -4.66 -8.39 -13.24
C ASN A 71 -3.94 -9.20 -14.34
N ASP A 72 -4.10 -8.81 -15.61
CA ASP A 72 -3.53 -9.49 -16.78
C ASP A 72 -2.00 -9.44 -16.78
N CYS A 73 -1.42 -8.34 -16.27
CA CYS A 73 0.02 -8.21 -16.08
C CYS A 73 0.52 -8.82 -14.77
N HIS A 74 -0.34 -9.48 -13.98
CA HIS A 74 -0.01 -10.06 -12.67
C HIS A 74 0.73 -9.08 -11.75
N MET A 75 0.34 -7.80 -11.78
CA MET A 75 0.94 -6.79 -10.92
C MET A 75 0.54 -7.07 -9.46
N SER A 76 1.44 -6.76 -8.54
CA SER A 76 1.18 -6.87 -7.10
C SER A 76 1.27 -5.50 -6.44
N ILE A 77 0.49 -5.31 -5.38
CA ILE A 77 0.65 -4.16 -4.49
C ILE A 77 1.84 -4.47 -3.59
N GLU A 78 2.97 -3.80 -3.81
CA GLU A 78 4.10 -3.85 -2.88
C GLU A 78 3.67 -3.30 -1.52
N ARG A 79 4.13 -3.91 -0.43
CA ARG A 79 3.87 -3.36 0.90
C ARG A 79 4.60 -2.03 1.05
N GLY A 80 3.87 -1.00 1.46
CA GLY A 80 4.45 0.28 1.82
C GLY A 80 5.39 0.13 3.01
N HIS A 81 6.66 0.46 2.83
CA HIS A 81 7.62 0.51 3.94
C HIS A 81 7.56 1.89 4.59
N LEU A 82 7.12 1.93 5.85
CA LEU A 82 7.17 3.15 6.65
C LEU A 82 8.57 3.34 7.25
N PRO A 83 9.02 4.59 7.42
CA PRO A 83 10.27 4.86 8.11
C PRO A 83 10.17 4.40 9.58
N PRO A 84 11.30 3.94 10.18
CA PRO A 84 11.34 3.43 11.54
C PRO A 84 10.98 4.47 12.62
N SER A 85 10.93 5.76 12.28
CA SER A 85 10.49 6.86 13.14
C SER A 85 8.98 7.16 13.06
N SER A 86 8.17 6.30 12.43
CA SER A 86 6.73 6.53 12.28
C SER A 86 6.03 6.69 13.63
N VAL A 87 4.98 7.52 13.65
CA VAL A 87 4.21 7.82 14.89
C VAL A 87 3.60 6.54 15.49
N VAL A 88 3.28 5.58 14.62
CA VAL A 88 2.71 4.28 15.00
C VAL A 88 3.67 3.46 15.86
N LEU A 89 4.96 3.45 15.53
CA LEU A 89 5.98 2.68 16.26
C LEU A 89 6.30 3.28 17.63
N ASN A 90 6.01 4.56 17.83
CA ASN A 90 6.31 5.27 19.08
C ASN A 90 5.16 5.23 20.10
N GLY A 91 3.93 4.94 19.65
CA GLY A 91 2.70 5.09 20.45
C GLY A 91 2.40 3.94 21.41
N LEU A 92 2.76 2.69 21.06
CA LEU A 92 2.45 1.50 21.87
C LEU A 92 3.73 0.70 22.11
N LYS A 93 4.17 0.60 23.37
CA LYS A 93 5.51 0.07 23.71
C LYS A 93 5.49 -1.35 24.28
N SER A 94 4.34 -1.85 24.72
CA SER A 94 4.23 -3.19 25.33
C SER A 94 3.10 -4.03 24.73
N THR A 95 3.41 -5.30 24.42
CA THR A 95 2.41 -6.27 23.95
C THR A 95 1.30 -6.51 24.97
N ASP A 96 1.58 -6.35 26.27
CA ASP A 96 0.58 -6.51 27.32
C ASP A 96 -0.41 -5.35 27.38
N GLU A 97 0.03 -4.12 27.12
CA GLU A 97 -0.86 -2.96 27.01
C GLU A 97 -1.83 -3.14 25.84
N ILE A 98 -1.31 -3.59 24.69
CA ILE A 98 -2.12 -3.88 23.51
C ILE A 98 -3.15 -4.97 23.80
N ARG A 99 -2.76 -6.05 24.49
CA ARG A 99 -3.69 -7.12 24.90
C ARG A 99 -4.80 -6.61 25.81
N GLN A 100 -4.49 -5.73 26.76
CA GLN A 100 -5.49 -5.14 27.67
C GLN A 100 -6.48 -4.25 26.92
N ILE A 101 -5.97 -3.37 26.04
CA ILE A 101 -6.80 -2.52 25.18
C ILE A 101 -7.72 -3.37 24.31
N ALA A 102 -7.16 -4.37 23.65
CA ALA A 102 -7.92 -5.28 22.79
C ALA A 102 -8.99 -6.05 23.57
N ASN A 103 -8.68 -6.56 24.76
CA ASN A 103 -9.65 -7.25 25.60
C ASN A 103 -10.83 -6.34 25.94
N LYS A 104 -10.58 -5.08 26.29
CA LYS A 104 -11.64 -4.10 26.58
C LYS A 104 -12.47 -3.79 25.33
N TYR A 105 -11.85 -3.67 24.16
CA TYR A 105 -12.56 -3.48 22.90
C TYR A 105 -13.48 -4.68 22.56
N PHE A 106 -12.96 -5.91 22.66
CA PHE A 106 -13.69 -7.13 22.33
C PHE A 106 -14.86 -7.41 23.28
N THR A 107 -14.83 -6.89 24.50
CA THR A 107 -15.94 -7.00 25.47
C THR A 107 -16.90 -5.82 25.46
N SER A 108 -16.65 -4.79 24.64
CA SER A 108 -17.48 -3.58 24.56
C SER A 108 -17.92 -3.29 23.12
N VAL A 109 -17.14 -2.52 22.37
CA VAL A 109 -17.47 -2.04 21.02
C VAL A 109 -17.70 -3.18 20.04
N HIS A 110 -16.89 -4.24 20.12
CA HIS A 110 -16.99 -5.37 19.21
C HIS A 110 -18.36 -6.08 19.26
N LEU A 111 -19.08 -6.00 20.38
CA LEU A 111 -20.39 -6.66 20.53
C LEU A 111 -21.45 -6.09 19.59
N TRP A 112 -21.35 -4.80 19.22
CA TRP A 112 -22.30 -4.11 18.36
C TRP A 112 -21.66 -3.56 17.07
N PHE A 113 -20.33 -3.57 16.98
CA PHE A 113 -19.56 -3.19 15.79
C PHE A 113 -18.48 -4.24 15.45
N PRO A 114 -18.87 -5.46 15.04
CA PRO A 114 -17.98 -6.62 14.96
C PRO A 114 -17.17 -6.67 13.65
N ILE A 115 -16.31 -5.69 13.39
CA ILE A 115 -15.58 -5.58 12.12
C ILE A 115 -14.21 -6.28 12.08
N ILE A 116 -13.71 -6.78 13.21
CA ILE A 116 -12.35 -7.35 13.37
C ILE A 116 -12.42 -8.80 13.83
N ASN A 117 -11.67 -9.71 13.21
CA ASN A 117 -11.58 -11.09 13.69
C ASN A 117 -10.68 -11.20 14.93
N ARG A 118 -11.24 -11.68 16.04
CA ARG A 118 -10.53 -11.82 17.33
C ARG A 118 -9.32 -12.75 17.24
N SER A 119 -9.50 -13.94 16.67
CA SER A 119 -8.43 -14.95 16.59
C SER A 119 -7.27 -14.49 15.70
N LYS A 120 -7.58 -13.85 14.58
CA LYS A 120 -6.60 -13.24 13.68
C LYS A 120 -5.81 -12.14 14.39
N PHE A 121 -6.50 -11.23 15.09
CA PHE A 121 -5.86 -10.15 15.83
C PHE A 121 -4.86 -10.68 16.86
N TYR A 122 -5.27 -11.60 17.74
CA TYR A 122 -4.36 -12.17 18.75
C TYR A 122 -3.27 -13.06 18.14
N GLY A 123 -3.57 -13.78 17.06
CA GLY A 123 -2.61 -14.64 16.36
C GLY A 123 -1.42 -13.86 15.80
N SER A 124 -1.65 -12.63 15.31
CA SER A 124 -0.57 -11.79 14.79
C SER A 124 0.50 -11.43 15.82
N PHE A 125 0.17 -11.37 17.12
CA PHE A 125 1.17 -11.14 18.19
C PHE A 125 1.97 -12.39 18.55
N LEU A 126 1.44 -13.58 18.27
CA LEU A 126 2.13 -14.84 18.58
C LEU A 126 3.28 -15.12 17.60
N HIS A 127 3.16 -14.64 16.37
CA HIS A 127 4.14 -14.91 15.32
C HIS A 127 5.32 -13.94 15.30
N GLY A 128 5.33 -12.89 16.13
CA GLY A 128 6.47 -11.94 16.25
C GLY A 128 6.92 -11.34 14.92
N SER A 129 6.01 -11.28 13.93
CA SER A 129 6.33 -10.76 12.61
C SER A 129 6.34 -9.25 12.68
N VAL A 130 7.53 -8.66 12.55
CA VAL A 130 7.83 -7.23 12.48
C VAL A 130 6.92 -6.49 11.47
N GLU A 131 6.36 -7.21 10.51
CA GLU A 131 5.51 -6.70 9.45
C GLU A 131 4.05 -6.51 9.87
N ALA A 132 3.58 -7.20 10.91
CA ALA A 132 2.23 -7.07 11.45
C ALA A 132 2.13 -5.98 12.52
N ASP A 133 3.26 -5.44 12.98
CA ASP A 133 3.31 -4.56 14.14
C ASP A 133 2.65 -3.21 13.86
N ILE A 134 2.74 -2.66 12.65
CA ILE A 134 2.30 -1.28 12.38
C ILE A 134 0.78 -1.20 12.27
N GLU A 135 0.15 -1.92 11.35
CA GLU A 135 -1.30 -1.83 11.16
C GLU A 135 -2.06 -2.29 12.39
N ILE A 136 -1.52 -3.27 13.12
CA ILE A 136 -2.11 -3.77 14.36
C ILE A 136 -1.90 -2.78 15.50
N SER A 137 -0.73 -2.12 15.58
CA SER A 137 -0.53 -1.02 16.54
C SER A 137 -1.47 0.13 16.24
N LEU A 138 -1.68 0.48 14.98
CA LEU A 138 -2.69 1.48 14.60
C LEU A 138 -4.09 1.06 15.04
N LEU A 139 -4.46 -0.20 14.78
CA LEU A 139 -5.75 -0.72 15.20
C LEU A 139 -5.92 -0.69 16.72
N ALA A 140 -4.87 -1.03 17.47
CA ALA A 140 -4.85 -0.96 18.92
C ALA A 140 -4.95 0.49 19.43
N MET A 141 -4.29 1.46 18.80
CA MET A 141 -4.47 2.88 19.13
C MET A 141 -5.92 3.32 18.88
N CYS A 142 -6.54 2.91 17.77
CA CYS A 142 -7.96 3.18 17.50
C CYS A 142 -8.89 2.53 18.55
N MET A 143 -8.60 1.30 18.99
CA MET A 143 -9.32 0.64 20.08
C MET A 143 -9.17 1.40 21.40
N GLN A 144 -7.98 1.97 21.66
CA GLN A 144 -7.69 2.72 22.88
C GLN A 144 -8.55 3.98 22.98
N ILE A 145 -8.61 4.80 21.92
CA ILE A 145 -9.39 6.05 21.94
C ILE A 145 -10.89 5.81 22.08
N LEU A 146 -11.40 4.68 21.59
CA LEU A 146 -12.80 4.27 21.80
C LEU A 146 -13.08 3.80 23.24
N GLY A 147 -12.06 3.21 23.90
CA GLY A 147 -12.16 2.76 25.28
C GLY A 147 -11.94 3.89 26.31
N SER A 148 -11.26 4.96 25.93
CA SER A 148 -10.99 6.13 26.77
C SER A 148 -12.19 7.06 26.77
N ARG A 149 -12.94 7.12 27.88
CA ARG A 149 -13.92 8.19 28.09
C ARG A 149 -13.15 9.45 28.45
N SER A 150 -13.25 10.50 27.62
CA SER A 150 -12.71 11.81 28.00
C SER A 150 -13.41 12.26 29.29
N SER A 151 -12.67 12.29 30.40
CA SER A 151 -13.23 12.56 31.73
C SER A 151 -13.57 14.04 31.94
N ASN A 152 -13.12 14.94 31.05
CA ASN A 152 -13.20 16.37 31.25
C ASN A 152 -13.90 17.03 30.06
N GLY A 153 -15.04 17.66 30.33
CA GLY A 153 -15.82 18.38 29.33
C GLY A 153 -14.99 19.44 28.60
N ILE A 154 -15.28 19.58 27.30
CA ILE A 154 -14.80 20.63 26.37
C ILE A 154 -13.37 20.41 25.81
N GLN A 155 -13.31 19.47 24.87
CA GLN A 155 -12.83 19.61 23.47
C GLN A 155 -11.41 20.18 23.22
N ALA A 156 -10.40 19.38 23.53
CA ALA A 156 -9.23 19.26 22.66
C ALA A 156 -9.24 17.86 22.05
N PRO A 157 -8.86 17.68 20.76
CA PRO A 157 -8.66 16.35 20.21
C PRO A 157 -7.63 15.61 21.07
N ASP A 158 -8.00 14.42 21.54
CA ASP A 158 -7.12 13.56 22.32
C ASP A 158 -5.78 13.43 21.58
N ALA A 159 -4.65 13.52 22.30
CA ALA A 159 -3.33 13.34 21.70
C ALA A 159 -3.25 12.03 20.91
N GLY A 160 -3.95 10.98 21.38
CA GLY A 160 -4.09 9.72 20.66
C GLY A 160 -4.80 9.87 19.31
N TYR A 161 -5.87 10.65 19.22
CA TYR A 161 -6.56 10.92 17.95
C TYR A 161 -5.67 11.69 16.96
N ILE A 162 -4.91 12.69 17.43
CA ILE A 162 -3.96 13.42 16.56
C ILE A 162 -2.89 12.46 16.01
N SER A 163 -2.33 11.60 16.85
CA SER A 163 -1.35 10.59 16.44
C SER A 163 -1.91 9.60 15.42
N ILE A 164 -3.16 9.16 15.58
CA ILE A 164 -3.86 8.29 14.62
C ILE A 164 -4.04 9.00 13.26
N ARG A 165 -4.46 10.26 13.25
CA ARG A 165 -4.59 11.04 11.99
C ARG A 165 -3.25 11.19 11.28
N GLN A 166 -2.16 11.43 12.02
CA GLN A 166 -0.81 11.48 11.45
C GLN A 166 -0.36 10.11 10.90
N ALA A 167 -0.70 9.01 11.59
CA ALA A 167 -0.42 7.67 11.12
C ALA A 167 -1.11 7.35 9.79
N PHE A 168 -2.38 7.74 9.62
CA PHE A 168 -3.08 7.56 8.34
C PHE A 168 -2.41 8.32 7.19
N MET A 169 -1.97 9.56 7.42
CA MET A 169 -1.23 10.33 6.40
C MET A 169 0.07 9.62 5.99
N GLN A 170 0.78 9.03 6.95
CA GLN A 170 2.01 8.28 6.68
C GLN A 170 1.73 7.00 5.88
N LEU A 171 0.68 6.25 6.24
CA LEU A 171 0.28 5.04 5.51
C LEU A 171 -0.16 5.34 4.08
N GLU A 172 -0.87 6.45 3.87
CA GLU A 172 -1.27 6.91 2.53
C GLU A 172 -0.05 7.27 1.67
N GLN A 173 0.93 8.00 2.24
CA GLN A 173 2.20 8.29 1.57
C GLN A 173 2.98 7.01 1.24
N ALA A 174 2.92 6.00 2.10
CA ALA A 174 3.52 4.69 1.86
C ALA A 174 2.73 3.82 0.86
N GLY A 175 1.52 4.21 0.46
CA GLY A 175 0.68 3.44 -0.46
C GLY A 175 0.11 2.17 0.17
N VAL A 176 -0.10 2.13 1.49
CA VAL A 176 -0.64 0.93 2.16
C VAL A 176 -2.13 0.81 1.90
N LEU A 177 -2.52 -0.28 1.23
CA LEU A 177 -3.91 -0.63 0.94
C LEU A 177 -4.25 -2.03 1.48
N ASN A 178 -4.91 -2.10 2.64
CA ASN A 178 -5.35 -3.38 3.22
C ASN A 178 -6.57 -3.24 4.15
N ILE A 179 -7.20 -4.37 4.47
CA ILE A 179 -8.42 -4.40 5.30
C ILE A 179 -8.20 -3.86 6.72
N THR A 180 -7.01 -4.04 7.30
CA THR A 180 -6.70 -3.60 8.67
C THR A 180 -6.72 -2.08 8.77
N VAL A 181 -6.20 -1.38 7.75
CA VAL A 181 -6.26 0.09 7.69
C VAL A 181 -7.70 0.56 7.52
N LEU A 182 -8.54 -0.12 6.73
CA LEU A 182 -9.97 0.19 6.64
C LEU A 182 -10.66 0.01 8.00
N GLN A 183 -10.39 -1.10 8.70
CA GLN A 183 -10.94 -1.35 10.03
C GLN A 183 -10.53 -0.26 11.02
N ALA A 184 -9.26 0.15 11.01
CA ALA A 184 -8.78 1.26 11.82
C ALA A 184 -9.51 2.56 11.47
N LEU A 185 -9.72 2.85 10.19
CA LEU A 185 -10.40 4.05 9.72
C LEU A 185 -11.88 4.07 10.14
N LEU A 186 -12.55 2.93 10.10
CA LEU A 186 -13.92 2.75 10.61
C LEU A 186 -14.00 3.03 12.12
N LEU A 187 -13.05 2.51 12.90
CA LEU A 187 -13.00 2.78 14.35
C LEU A 187 -12.72 4.26 14.65
N THR A 188 -11.84 4.92 13.88
CA THR A 188 -11.61 6.37 14.00
C THR A 188 -12.86 7.16 13.63
N THR A 189 -13.56 6.77 12.57
CA THR A 189 -14.82 7.42 12.16
C THR A 189 -15.87 7.30 13.26
N LEU A 190 -16.00 6.13 13.88
CA LEU A 190 -16.90 5.91 15.00
C LEU A 190 -16.59 6.83 16.19
N TYR A 191 -15.30 7.05 16.48
CA TYR A 191 -14.87 8.01 17.49
C TYR A 191 -15.22 9.46 17.11
N GLU A 192 -14.96 9.86 15.86
CA GLU A 192 -15.26 11.20 15.35
C GLU A 192 -16.76 11.50 15.41
N VAL A 193 -17.61 10.56 14.98
CA VAL A 193 -19.08 10.67 15.07
C VAL A 193 -19.54 10.71 16.53
N GLY A 194 -19.05 9.79 17.37
CA GLY A 194 -19.43 9.70 18.78
C GLY A 194 -19.09 10.96 19.59
N ASN A 195 -18.02 11.67 19.22
CA ASN A 195 -17.61 12.92 19.86
C ASN A 195 -18.10 14.19 19.13
N GLY A 196 -18.81 14.05 18.01
CA GLY A 196 -19.32 15.18 17.24
C GLY A 196 -18.24 16.03 16.56
N ILE A 197 -17.14 15.42 16.10
CA ILE A 197 -16.00 16.11 15.48
C ILE A 197 -16.29 16.37 14.00
N TYR A 198 -17.11 17.38 13.71
CA TYR A 198 -17.42 17.81 12.34
C TYR A 198 -16.55 19.00 11.90
N PRO A 199 -16.17 19.09 10.60
CA PRO A 199 -16.57 18.26 9.47
C PRO A 199 -15.71 17.00 9.25
N ALA A 200 -14.76 16.70 10.15
CA ALA A 200 -13.84 15.58 10.00
C ALA A 200 -14.58 14.24 9.86
N ALA A 201 -15.54 13.94 10.76
CA ALA A 201 -16.37 12.74 10.72
C ALA A 201 -16.98 12.48 9.33
N TYR A 202 -17.60 13.49 8.75
CA TYR A 202 -18.25 13.40 7.44
C TYR A 202 -17.27 13.06 6.32
N LEU A 203 -16.09 13.68 6.32
CA LEU A 203 -15.05 13.41 5.32
C LEU A 203 -14.42 12.03 5.51
N THR A 204 -14.23 11.59 6.76
CA THR A 204 -13.67 10.27 7.06
C THR A 204 -14.63 9.15 6.65
N ILE A 205 -15.96 9.32 6.79
CA ILE A 205 -16.96 8.38 6.24
C ILE A 205 -16.80 8.24 4.72
N GLY A 206 -16.70 9.36 4.01
CA GLY A 206 -16.44 9.35 2.57
C GLY A 206 -15.14 8.63 2.21
N ASN A 207 -14.10 8.81 3.03
CA ASN A 207 -12.83 8.11 2.88
C ASN A 207 -12.99 6.59 3.10
N CYS A 208 -13.69 6.16 4.14
CA CYS A 208 -14.02 4.74 4.38
C CYS A 208 -14.71 4.11 3.16
N ALA A 209 -15.69 4.79 2.58
CA ALA A 209 -16.39 4.30 1.39
C ALA A 209 -15.46 4.14 0.18
N ARG A 210 -14.61 5.14 -0.10
CA ARG A 210 -13.64 5.06 -1.20
C ARG A 210 -12.57 3.99 -0.97
N TYR A 211 -12.11 3.85 0.27
CA TYR A 211 -11.13 2.84 0.65
C TYR A 211 -11.69 1.42 0.53
N ALA A 212 -12.96 1.22 0.92
CA ALA A 212 -13.64 -0.07 0.77
C ALA A 212 -13.86 -0.47 -0.69
N VAL A 213 -14.25 0.48 -1.55
CA VAL A 213 -14.34 0.26 -3.01
C VAL A 213 -12.96 0.00 -3.61
N ALA A 214 -11.92 0.69 -3.13
CA ALA A 214 -10.55 0.42 -3.57
C ALA A 214 -10.13 -1.02 -3.27
N LEU A 215 -10.60 -1.62 -2.17
CA LEU A 215 -10.38 -3.02 -1.81
C LEU A 215 -11.33 -4.02 -2.53
N ASP A 216 -12.13 -3.56 -3.49
CA ASP A 216 -13.18 -4.33 -4.20
C ASP A 216 -14.25 -4.96 -3.29
N LEU A 217 -14.45 -4.41 -2.09
CA LEU A 217 -15.43 -4.97 -1.15
C LEU A 217 -16.86 -4.92 -1.68
N ASP A 218 -17.19 -3.89 -2.46
CA ASP A 218 -18.50 -3.71 -3.11
C ASP A 218 -18.83 -4.85 -4.09
N ARG A 219 -17.81 -5.46 -4.70
CA ARG A 219 -17.95 -6.55 -5.68
C ARG A 219 -17.89 -7.92 -5.02
N GLU A 220 -17.00 -8.09 -4.05
CA GLU A 220 -16.83 -9.35 -3.33
C GLU A 220 -18.10 -9.78 -2.57
N ILE A 221 -19.00 -8.85 -2.25
CA ILE A 221 -20.28 -9.16 -1.58
C ILE A 221 -21.22 -10.00 -2.42
N LEU A 222 -21.16 -9.83 -3.75
CA LEU A 222 -22.03 -10.54 -4.66
C LEU A 222 -21.61 -12.01 -4.85
N ASN A 223 -20.36 -12.34 -4.50
CA ASN A 223 -19.73 -13.64 -4.80
C ASN A 223 -19.55 -14.50 -3.54
N TRP A 224 -20.48 -14.43 -2.59
CA TRP A 224 -20.38 -15.17 -1.33
C TRP A 224 -20.39 -16.69 -1.55
N ASP A 225 -19.35 -17.36 -1.08
CA ASP A 225 -19.24 -18.82 -1.09
C ASP A 225 -18.97 -19.36 0.32
N TYR A 226 -19.98 -20.01 0.91
CA TYR A 226 -19.89 -20.64 2.24
C TYR A 226 -18.89 -21.80 2.29
N ASN A 227 -18.54 -22.39 1.15
CA ASN A 227 -17.61 -23.51 1.08
C ASN A 227 -16.17 -23.06 0.77
N ALA A 228 -15.94 -21.76 0.63
CA ALA A 228 -14.60 -21.23 0.41
C ALA A 228 -13.72 -21.52 1.65
N PRO A 229 -12.48 -22.01 1.45
CA PRO A 229 -11.55 -22.23 2.56
C PRO A 229 -11.26 -20.94 3.36
N ASP A 230 -11.43 -19.78 2.72
CA ASP A 230 -11.18 -18.46 3.30
C ASP A 230 -12.46 -17.71 3.74
N TRP A 231 -13.56 -18.43 4.01
CA TRP A 231 -14.84 -17.81 4.40
C TRP A 231 -14.72 -16.83 5.57
N VAL A 232 -13.79 -17.06 6.51
CA VAL A 232 -13.54 -16.16 7.66
C VAL A 232 -13.03 -14.79 7.20
N MET A 233 -12.17 -14.76 6.19
CA MET A 233 -11.67 -13.53 5.61
C MET A 233 -12.76 -12.81 4.82
N MET A 234 -13.60 -13.55 4.09
CA MET A 234 -14.76 -12.99 3.38
C MET A 234 -15.76 -12.38 4.36
N GLU A 235 -16.07 -13.06 5.45
CA GLU A 235 -16.95 -12.55 6.51
C GLU A 235 -16.41 -11.25 7.12
N GLU A 236 -15.11 -11.19 7.42
CA GLU A 236 -14.47 -9.98 7.97
C GLU A 236 -14.59 -8.78 7.00
N LYS A 237 -14.33 -9.02 5.71
CA LYS A 237 -14.51 -8.04 4.63
C LYS A 237 -15.95 -7.57 4.49
N HIS A 238 -16.91 -8.49 4.55
CA HIS A 238 -18.33 -8.19 4.46
C HIS A 238 -18.81 -7.34 5.62
N ARG A 239 -18.42 -7.68 6.85
CA ARG A 239 -18.75 -6.88 8.04
C ARG A 239 -18.16 -5.48 7.96
N ALA A 240 -16.93 -5.34 7.47
CA ALA A 240 -16.32 -4.04 7.26
C ALA A 240 -17.09 -3.20 6.22
N TRP A 241 -17.54 -3.81 5.12
CA TRP A 241 -18.41 -3.11 4.16
C TRP A 241 -19.75 -2.68 4.75
N TRP A 242 -20.44 -3.57 5.47
CA TRP A 242 -21.70 -3.21 6.12
C TRP A 242 -21.51 -2.09 7.14
N ALA A 243 -20.39 -2.08 7.86
CA ALA A 243 -20.04 -0.99 8.75
C ALA A 243 -19.85 0.35 8.02
N VAL A 244 -19.29 0.36 6.81
CA VAL A 244 -19.23 1.56 5.95
C VAL A 244 -20.63 2.06 5.61
N LEU A 245 -21.58 1.17 5.31
CA LEU A 245 -22.95 1.56 4.94
C LEU A 245 -23.80 2.04 6.12
N ILE A 246 -23.48 1.58 7.33
CA ILE A 246 -24.18 1.96 8.56
C ILE A 246 -23.75 3.35 9.05
N LEU A 247 -22.48 3.71 8.82
CA LEU A 247 -21.90 5.02 9.15
C LEU A 247 -22.31 6.09 8.14
#